data_AF-A0A8S3JQT8-F1
#
_entry.id   AF-A0A8S3JQT8-F1
#
_cell.length_a   1.000
_cell.length_b   1.000
_cell.length_c   1.000
_cell.angle_alpha   90.00
_cell.angle_beta   90.00
_cell.angle_gamma   90.00
#
_symmetry.space_group_name_H-M   'P 1'
#
loop_
_entity.id
_entity.type
_entity.pdbx_description
1 polymer ?
#
loop_
_entity_poly.entity_id
_entity_poly.type
_entity_poly.pdbx_seq_one_letter_code
_entity_poly.pdbx_strand_id
1 'polypeptide(L)'
;MSYASDASVGTVAVGSNGFGTSYTQLEYPVGLYFDSLTNSLVVANSAAHNIVRWILSDNSWTQVAGISGIQGNSSSLLNLPMGVTFDPMGN
;
A
#
# COMPACT_ATOMS: atom_id res chain seq x y z
N MET A 1 -6.49 -8.89 4.53
CA MET A 1 -7.76 -9.40 5.12
C MET A 1 -7.98 -8.70 6.46
N SER A 2 -9.20 -8.28 6.74
CA SER A 2 -9.62 -7.82 8.08
C SER A 2 -10.58 -8.84 8.69
N TYR A 3 -10.49 -8.98 10.02
CA TYR A 3 -11.38 -9.83 10.81
C TYR A 3 -11.97 -8.94 11.91
N ALA A 4 -13.29 -8.98 12.08
CA ALA A 4 -13.88 -8.45 13.31
C ALA A 4 -13.52 -9.38 14.48
N SER A 5 -13.54 -8.86 15.71
CA SER A 5 -13.40 -9.69 16.91
C SER A 5 -14.41 -10.85 16.86
N ASP A 6 -13.91 -12.08 17.08
CA ASP A 6 -14.70 -13.32 17.02
C ASP A 6 -15.27 -13.71 15.63
N ALA A 7 -14.86 -13.05 14.55
CA ALA A 7 -15.24 -13.44 13.20
C ALA A 7 -14.41 -14.61 12.67
N SER A 8 -15.09 -15.63 12.15
CA SER A 8 -14.47 -16.75 11.43
C SER A 8 -14.32 -16.49 9.92
N VAL A 9 -14.96 -15.43 9.41
CA VAL A 9 -14.88 -15.00 8.01
C VAL A 9 -14.20 -13.64 7.95
N GLY A 10 -13.13 -13.55 7.17
CA GLY A 10 -12.43 -12.30 6.91
C GLY A 10 -12.96 -11.60 5.67
N THR A 11 -12.89 -10.27 5.65
CA THR A 11 -13.18 -9.46 4.47
C THR A 11 -11.89 -8.96 3.84
N VAL A 12 -11.88 -8.85 2.52
CA VAL A 12 -10.77 -8.21 1.80
C VAL A 12 -10.83 -6.71 2.08
N ALA A 13 -9.94 -6.23 2.93
CA ALA A 13 -9.87 -4.82 3.32
C ALA A 13 -9.07 -3.96 2.33
N VAL A 14 -8.15 -4.57 1.58
CA VAL A 14 -7.14 -3.90 0.76
C VAL A 14 -6.70 -4.86 -0.34
N GLY A 15 -6.62 -4.36 -1.57
CA GLY A 15 -6.28 -5.15 -2.77
C GLY A 15 -7.46 -5.94 -3.32
N SER A 16 -7.67 -5.89 -4.64
CA SER A 16 -8.63 -6.72 -5.37
C SER A 16 -8.02 -8.08 -5.73
N ASN A 17 -8.81 -8.96 -6.33
CA ASN A 17 -8.53 -10.39 -6.53
C ASN A 17 -7.43 -10.69 -7.57
N GLY A 18 -6.22 -10.16 -7.38
CA GLY A 18 -5.06 -10.50 -8.21
C GLY A 18 -3.91 -9.52 -8.14
N PHE A 19 -2.74 -9.99 -8.60
CA PHE A 19 -1.55 -9.16 -8.80
C PHE A 19 -1.74 -8.18 -9.96
N GLY A 20 -1.26 -6.95 -9.79
CA GLY A 20 -1.25 -5.97 -10.86
C GLY A 20 -0.95 -4.55 -10.39
N THR A 21 -0.86 -3.65 -11.35
CA THR A 21 -0.45 -2.25 -11.18
C THR A 21 -1.62 -1.26 -11.17
N SER A 22 -2.86 -1.76 -11.28
CA SER A 22 -4.09 -0.95 -11.20
C SER A 22 -4.29 -0.35 -9.82
N TYR A 23 -5.05 0.76 -9.73
CA TYR A 23 -5.35 1.46 -8.47
C TYR A 23 -6.08 0.65 -7.39
N THR A 24 -6.49 -0.58 -7.70
CA THR A 24 -7.14 -1.50 -6.78
C THR A 24 -6.31 -2.76 -6.53
N GLN A 25 -5.14 -2.90 -7.15
CA GLN A 25 -4.30 -4.11 -7.09
C GLN A 25 -2.97 -3.81 -6.40
N LEU A 26 -2.36 -4.86 -5.85
CA LEU A 26 -1.03 -4.82 -5.25
C LEU A 26 -0.20 -5.94 -5.88
N GLU A 27 1.10 -5.73 -5.99
CA GLU A 27 2.06 -6.65 -6.58
C GLU A 27 3.21 -6.89 -5.60
N TYR A 28 3.15 -8.05 -4.92
CA TYR A 28 4.08 -8.45 -3.86
C TYR A 28 4.38 -7.33 -2.84
N PRO A 29 3.37 -6.85 -2.09
CA PRO A 29 3.61 -5.91 -1.00
C PRO A 29 4.41 -6.58 0.12
N VAL A 30 5.42 -5.88 0.64
CA VAL A 30 6.36 -6.43 1.63
C VAL A 30 6.42 -5.62 2.93
N GLY A 31 5.95 -4.37 2.90
CA GLY A 31 5.92 -3.49 4.06
C GLY A 31 4.58 -2.76 4.16
N LEU A 32 4.10 -2.55 5.38
CA LEU A 32 2.89 -1.80 5.66
C LEU A 32 3.07 -0.92 6.90
N TYR A 33 2.47 0.26 6.87
CA TYR A 33 2.39 1.19 7.97
C TYR A 33 0.93 1.61 8.15
N PHE A 34 0.42 1.53 9.37
CA PHE A 34 -0.91 2.00 9.70
C PHE A 34 -0.84 3.42 10.25
N ASP A 35 -1.43 4.36 9.53
CA ASP A 35 -1.63 5.72 9.98
C ASP A 35 -3.00 5.83 10.65
N SER A 36 -2.98 5.88 11.98
CA SER A 36 -4.19 6.01 12.80
C SER A 36 -4.84 7.39 12.72
N LEU A 37 -4.12 8.44 12.31
CA LEU A 37 -4.66 9.79 12.20
C LEU A 37 -5.61 9.91 11.00
N THR A 38 -5.20 9.33 9.87
CA THR A 38 -5.99 9.33 8.63
C THR A 38 -6.75 8.02 8.40
N ASN A 39 -6.65 7.07 9.33
CA ASN A 39 -7.21 5.72 9.21
C ASN A 39 -6.84 5.04 7.88
N SER A 40 -5.56 5.18 7.51
CA SER A 40 -5.01 4.75 6.22
C SER A 40 -3.89 3.73 6.39
N LEU A 41 -3.79 2.80 5.46
CA LEU A 41 -2.65 1.91 5.32
C LEU A 41 -1.73 2.45 4.24
N VAL A 42 -0.45 2.62 4.56
CA VAL A 42 0.58 2.91 3.56
C VAL A 42 1.37 1.65 3.32
N VAL A 43 1.45 1.25 2.06
CA VAL A 43 1.94 -0.07 1.64
C VAL A 43 3.12 0.13 0.70
N ALA A 44 4.23 -0.54 1.01
CA ALA A 44 5.36 -0.69 0.11
C ALA A 44 5.06 -1.82 -0.88
N ASN A 45 4.63 -1.42 -2.08
CA ASN A 45 4.20 -2.31 -3.14
C ASN A 45 5.43 -2.69 -4.00
N SER A 46 6.14 -3.74 -3.58
CA SER A 46 7.54 -3.95 -3.96
C SER A 46 7.71 -4.21 -5.46
N ALA A 47 6.98 -5.19 -6.01
CA ALA A 47 7.12 -5.57 -7.41
C ALA A 47 6.49 -4.54 -8.37
N ALA A 48 5.53 -3.75 -7.90
CA ALA A 48 5.03 -2.60 -8.64
C ALA A 48 5.93 -1.35 -8.49
N HIS A 49 7.00 -1.42 -7.69
CA HIS A 49 7.98 -0.34 -7.53
C HIS A 49 7.36 1.00 -7.10
N ASN A 50 6.34 0.96 -6.25
CA ASN A 50 5.69 2.16 -5.73
C ASN A 50 5.30 2.05 -4.24
N ILE A 51 5.10 3.21 -3.60
CA ILE A 51 4.45 3.32 -2.29
C ILE A 51 3.04 3.83 -2.53
N VAL A 52 2.06 3.14 -1.95
CA VAL A 52 0.65 3.48 -2.12
C VAL A 52 0.00 3.70 -0.76
N ARG A 53 -1.00 4.57 -0.70
CA ARG A 53 -1.84 4.79 0.49
C ARG A 53 -3.25 4.32 0.20
N TRP A 54 -3.79 3.51 1.08
CA TRP A 54 -5.15 3.01 1.03
C TRP A 54 -5.91 3.52 2.25
N ILE A 55 -6.90 4.39 2.03
CA ILE A 55 -7.80 4.83 3.10
C ILE A 55 -8.80 3.70 3.32
N LEU A 56 -9.00 3.24 4.56
CA LEU A 56 -9.83 2.05 4.83
C LEU A 56 -11.32 2.20 4.43
N SER A 57 -11.79 3.44 4.20
CA SER A 57 -13.12 3.72 3.65
C SER A 57 -13.19 3.64 2.13
N ASP A 58 -12.05 3.59 1.43
CA ASP A 58 -11.95 3.71 -0.01
C ASP A 58 -11.73 2.34 -0.67
N ASN A 59 -12.12 2.25 -1.95
CA ASN A 59 -12.00 1.03 -2.75
C ASN A 59 -10.74 0.99 -3.62
N SER A 60 -9.91 2.04 -3.56
CA SER A 60 -8.70 2.18 -4.38
C SER A 60 -7.62 2.91 -3.60
N TRP A 61 -6.36 2.60 -3.89
CA TRP A 61 -5.23 3.31 -3.35
C TRP A 61 -4.90 4.57 -4.14
N THR A 62 -4.17 5.46 -3.49
CA THR A 62 -3.54 6.65 -4.07
C THR A 62 -2.03 6.48 -4.08
N GLN A 63 -1.36 6.98 -5.12
CA GLN A 63 0.09 6.87 -5.22
C GLN A 63 0.75 7.89 -4.28
N VAL A 64 1.68 7.44 -3.45
CA VAL A 64 2.45 8.30 -2.53
C VAL A 64 3.83 8.60 -3.11
N ALA A 65 4.52 7.57 -3.62
CA ALA A 65 5.86 7.70 -4.20
C ALA A 65 6.15 6.60 -5.23
N GLY A 66 7.10 6.85 -6.13
CA GLY A 66 7.43 5.94 -7.23
C GLY A 66 6.44 6.04 -8.38
N ILE A 67 6.65 5.23 -9.43
CA ILE A 67 5.72 5.09 -10.55
C ILE A 67 5.39 3.61 -10.68
N SER A 68 4.10 3.28 -10.58
CA SER A 68 3.59 1.91 -10.66
C SER A 68 4.11 1.18 -11.93
N GLY A 69 4.78 0.05 -11.73
CA GLY A 69 5.34 -0.80 -12.79
C GLY A 69 6.66 -0.32 -13.39
N ILE A 70 7.24 0.80 -12.91
CA ILE A 70 8.51 1.32 -13.42
C ILE A 70 9.58 1.25 -12.33
N GLN A 71 10.51 0.31 -12.50
CA GLN A 71 11.72 0.24 -11.69
C GLN A 71 12.65 1.40 -12.06
N GLY A 72 13.28 2.02 -11.07
CA GLY A 72 14.37 2.94 -11.36
C GLY A 72 15.12 3.44 -10.14
N ASN A 73 16.16 4.23 -10.42
CA ASN A 73 17.07 4.82 -9.45
C ASN A 73 17.08 6.37 -9.52
N SER A 74 16.14 6.95 -10.27
CA SER A 74 15.92 8.40 -10.32
C SER A 74 15.17 8.88 -9.07
N SER A 75 15.20 10.18 -8.80
CA SER A 75 14.55 10.79 -7.63
C SER A 75 13.03 10.55 -7.53
N SER A 76 12.36 10.22 -8.64
CA SER A 76 10.94 9.94 -8.71
C SER A 76 10.59 8.45 -8.85
N LEU A 77 11.59 7.59 -9.02
CA LEU A 77 11.41 6.16 -9.22
C LEU A 77 11.85 5.39 -7.97
N LEU A 78 11.25 4.23 -7.76
CA LEU A 78 11.67 3.32 -6.70
C LEU A 78 12.12 2.01 -7.31
N ASN A 79 12.87 1.25 -6.53
CA ASN A 79 13.29 -0.09 -6.89
C ASN A 79 13.04 -1.01 -5.70
N LEU A 80 12.04 -1.87 -5.84
CA LEU A 80 11.67 -2.88 -4.85
C LEU A 80 11.59 -2.30 -3.42
N PRO A 81 10.73 -1.29 -3.17
CA PRO A 81 10.61 -0.71 -1.84
C PRO A 81 10.23 -1.79 -0.83
N MET A 82 11.02 -1.90 0.25
CA MET A 82 10.85 -2.96 1.25
C MET A 82 10.08 -2.53 2.50
N GLY A 83 10.02 -1.24 2.77
CA GLY A 83 9.43 -0.72 3.98
C GLY A 83 9.03 0.73 3.80
N VAL A 84 8.12 1.17 4.67
CA VAL A 84 7.66 2.54 4.75
C VAL A 84 7.41 2.85 6.22
N THR A 85 7.85 4.02 6.65
CA THR A 85 7.51 4.59 7.96
C THR A 85 7.20 6.05 7.75
N PHE A 86 6.32 6.60 8.56
CA PHE A 86 6.13 8.05 8.63
C PHE A 86 7.03 8.61 9.71
N ASP A 87 7.52 9.83 9.48
CA ASP A 87 8.12 10.63 10.54
C ASP A 87 7.02 10.90 11.60
N PRO A 88 7.26 10.63 12.89
CA PRO A 88 6.34 11.02 13.97
C PRO A 88 5.96 12.51 13.95
N MET A 89 6.77 13.36 13.32
CA MET A 89 6.51 14.80 13.16
C MET A 89 5.64 15.13 11.93
N GLY A 90 5.24 14.14 11.12
CA GLY A 90 4.31 14.32 10.01
C GLY A 90 4.89 15.05 8.78
N ASN A 91 6.22 15.05 8.62
CA ASN A 91 6.89 15.55 7.43
C ASN A 91 6.94 14.52 6.30
#